data_AF-W5UGT6-F1
#
_entry.id   AF-W5UGT6-F1
#
_cell.length_a   1.000
_cell.length_b   1.000
_cell.length_c   1.000
_cell.angle_alpha   90.00
_cell.angle_beta   90.00
_cell.angle_gamma   90.00
#
_symmetry.space_group_name_H-M   'P 1'
#
loop_
_entity.id
_entity.type
_entity.pdbx_description
1 polymer ?
#
loop_
_entity_poly.entity_id
_entity_poly.type
_entity_poly.pdbx_seq_one_letter_code
_entity_poly.pdbx_strand_id
1 'polypeptide(L)'
;MQELISVWVRDPRIQKEDFWHAYLDYEICIHTNSLAFNKKNSCVRRRYSEFVWLRQKLQENALLAINLPELPPKNPFFSLNNARQITARMEGLRHFLEEIMRNPVLLSDSCLHLFLQSQLSVRNIEACAEGRKNYTVTEAIQRSGAQAQRFGSEETSQEERESDSE
;
A
#
# COMPACT_ATOMS: atom_id res chain seq x y z
N MET A 1 -16.37 10.37 -20.12
CA MET A 1 -15.31 9.35 -19.96
C MET A 1 -15.77 8.39 -18.89
N GLN A 2 -15.58 7.08 -19.10
CA GLN A 2 -15.90 6.08 -18.08
C GLN A 2 -14.78 6.05 -17.03
N GLU A 3 -15.12 5.97 -15.75
CA GLU A 3 -14.13 5.78 -14.69
C GLU A 3 -13.53 4.37 -14.78
N LEU A 4 -12.21 4.29 -14.70
CA LEU A 4 -11.44 3.06 -14.75
C LEU A 4 -10.50 3.01 -13.54
N ILE A 5 -10.54 1.90 -12.82
CA ILE A 5 -9.60 1.55 -11.76
C ILE A 5 -9.02 0.19 -12.10
N SER A 6 -7.73 0.15 -12.43
CA SER A 6 -6.98 -1.08 -12.70
C SER A 6 -6.04 -1.36 -11.53
N VAL A 7 -6.05 -2.60 -11.05
CA VAL A 7 -5.19 -3.07 -9.96
C VAL A 7 -4.44 -4.32 -10.38
N TRP A 8 -3.17 -4.40 -9.98
CA TRP A 8 -2.33 -5.59 -10.13
C TRP A 8 -1.73 -5.95 -8.78
N VAL A 9 -1.71 -7.24 -8.46
CA VAL A 9 -0.93 -7.80 -7.35
C VAL A 9 0.09 -8.74 -7.98
N ARG A 10 1.38 -8.44 -7.79
CA ARG A 10 2.46 -9.08 -8.54
C ARG A 10 3.75 -9.15 -7.72
N ASP A 11 4.80 -9.70 -8.35
CA ASP A 11 6.17 -9.68 -7.85
C ASP A 11 6.28 -10.11 -6.36
N PRO A 12 5.92 -11.37 -6.04
CA PRO A 12 6.02 -11.88 -4.68
C PRO A 12 7.49 -11.91 -4.24
N ARG A 13 7.82 -11.26 -3.11
CA ARG A 13 9.20 -11.24 -2.58
C ARG A 13 9.25 -11.66 -1.13
N ILE A 14 10.26 -12.43 -0.81
CA ILE A 14 10.60 -12.76 0.58
C ILE A 14 11.41 -11.58 1.13
N GLN A 15 10.83 -10.84 2.04
CA GLN A 15 11.51 -9.83 2.85
C GLN A 15 12.17 -10.52 4.03
N LYS A 16 13.38 -10.07 4.37
CA LYS A 16 14.10 -10.51 5.57
C LYS A 16 14.31 -9.26 6.43
N GLU A 17 13.49 -9.08 7.45
CA GLU A 17 13.74 -8.04 8.46
C GLU A 17 14.95 -8.42 9.31
N ASP A 18 15.05 -9.69 9.72
CA ASP A 18 16.17 -10.30 10.44
C ASP A 18 16.27 -11.81 10.13
N PHE A 19 17.26 -12.51 10.71
CA PHE A 19 17.51 -13.95 10.52
C PHE A 19 16.28 -14.85 10.75
N TRP A 20 15.32 -14.43 11.58
CA TRP A 20 14.13 -15.21 11.96
C TRP A 20 12.79 -14.62 11.47
N HIS A 21 12.81 -13.40 10.93
CA HIS A 21 11.61 -12.64 10.59
C HIS A 21 11.47 -12.46 9.08
N ALA A 22 11.52 -13.58 8.37
CA ALA A 22 11.23 -13.61 6.95
C ALA A 22 9.71 -13.64 6.70
N TYR A 23 9.23 -12.81 5.78
CA TYR A 23 7.83 -12.83 5.35
C TYR A 23 7.70 -12.61 3.85
N LEU A 24 6.58 -13.03 3.28
CA LEU A 24 6.23 -12.79 1.89
C LEU A 24 5.36 -11.55 1.76
N ASP A 25 5.77 -10.62 0.89
CA ASP A 25 4.94 -9.51 0.45
C ASP A 25 4.71 -9.53 -1.06
N TYR A 26 3.76 -8.70 -1.48
CA TYR A 26 3.36 -8.54 -2.86
C TYR A 26 3.41 -7.06 -3.23
N GLU A 27 3.82 -6.77 -4.47
CA GLU A 27 3.65 -5.44 -5.04
C GLU A 27 2.21 -5.26 -5.48
N ILE A 28 1.55 -4.21 -4.98
CA ILE A 28 0.25 -3.76 -5.44
C ILE A 28 0.48 -2.52 -6.28
N CYS A 29 0.03 -2.53 -7.54
CA CYS A 29 0.06 -1.36 -8.40
C CYS A 29 -1.36 -0.95 -8.80
N ILE A 30 -1.63 0.35 -8.80
CA ILE A 30 -2.89 0.96 -9.20
C ILE A 30 -2.63 1.90 -10.38
N HIS A 31 -3.49 1.82 -11.39
CA HIS A 31 -3.63 2.81 -12.44
C HIS A 31 -5.09 3.21 -12.56
N THR A 32 -5.40 4.50 -12.43
CA THR A 32 -6.79 4.96 -12.46
C THR A 32 -6.93 6.39 -12.97
N ASN A 33 -8.07 6.69 -13.58
CA ASN A 33 -8.51 8.05 -13.87
C ASN A 33 -9.52 8.60 -12.84
N SER A 34 -10.03 7.76 -11.92
CA SER A 34 -11.05 8.13 -10.94
C SER A 34 -10.57 9.25 -10.01
N LEU A 35 -11.51 10.09 -9.58
CA LEU A 35 -11.26 11.19 -8.62
C LEU A 35 -11.27 10.70 -7.16
N ALA A 36 -11.70 9.47 -6.90
CA ALA A 36 -11.60 8.86 -5.58
C ALA A 36 -10.13 8.71 -5.12
N PHE A 37 -9.17 8.66 -6.05
CA PHE A 37 -7.76 8.41 -5.74
C PHE A 37 -6.92 9.70 -5.78
N ASN A 38 -6.00 9.83 -4.81
CA ASN A 38 -5.08 10.96 -4.72
C ASN A 38 -3.97 10.90 -5.79
N LYS A 39 -3.48 9.70 -6.11
CA LYS A 39 -2.56 9.46 -7.23
C LYS A 39 -3.23 8.66 -8.33
N LYS A 40 -2.95 9.02 -9.58
CA LYS A 40 -3.36 8.25 -10.77
C LYS A 40 -2.58 6.96 -10.94
N ASN A 41 -1.34 6.93 -10.42
CA ASN A 41 -0.50 5.75 -10.38
C ASN A 41 0.11 5.59 -8.99
N SER A 42 0.07 4.39 -8.42
CA SER A 42 0.80 4.06 -7.20
C SER A 42 1.27 2.62 -7.23
N CYS A 43 2.44 2.34 -6.66
CA CYS A 43 2.88 0.99 -6.37
C CYS A 43 3.36 0.94 -4.92
N VAL A 44 2.89 -0.04 -4.15
CA VAL A 44 3.21 -0.25 -2.74
C VAL A 44 3.46 -1.72 -2.49
N ARG A 45 4.19 -2.07 -1.43
CA ARG A 45 4.35 -3.47 -1.02
C ARG A 45 3.57 -3.76 0.23
N ARG A 46 2.81 -4.87 0.24
CA ARG A 46 1.97 -5.30 1.36
C ARG A 46 2.06 -6.80 1.56
N ARG A 47 2.11 -7.24 2.82
CA ARG A 47 2.06 -8.67 3.19
C ARG A 47 0.63 -9.10 3.48
N TYR A 48 0.37 -10.41 3.40
CA TYR A 48 -0.98 -10.98 3.59
C TYR A 48 -1.66 -10.56 4.90
N SER A 49 -0.93 -10.48 6.02
CA SER A 49 -1.53 -10.07 7.30
C SER A 49 -2.03 -8.63 7.31
N GLU A 50 -1.46 -7.73 6.48
CA GLU A 50 -1.98 -6.37 6.33
C GLU A 50 -3.28 -6.36 5.52
N PHE A 51 -3.47 -7.28 4.56
CA PHE A 51 -4.76 -7.46 3.89
C PHE A 51 -5.84 -7.96 4.84
N VAL A 52 -5.49 -8.88 5.76
CA VAL A 52 -6.40 -9.34 6.82
C VAL A 52 -6.86 -8.17 7.68
N TRP A 53 -5.91 -7.33 8.10
CA TRP A 53 -6.22 -6.09 8.82
C TRP A 53 -7.12 -5.17 8.00
N LEU A 54 -6.80 -4.92 6.72
CA LEU A 54 -7.59 -4.04 5.86
C LEU A 54 -9.03 -4.53 5.75
N ARG A 55 -9.25 -5.83 5.51
CA ARG A 55 -10.60 -6.40 5.42
C ARG A 55 -11.39 -6.18 6.71
N GLN A 56 -10.76 -6.40 7.86
CA GLN A 56 -11.39 -6.18 9.16
C GLN A 56 -11.73 -4.69 9.34
N LYS A 57 -10.79 -3.79 9.03
CA LYS A 57 -10.98 -2.34 9.19
C LYS A 57 -12.10 -1.81 8.31
N LEU A 58 -12.17 -2.26 7.05
CA LEU A 58 -13.26 -1.91 6.15
C LEU A 58 -14.60 -2.44 6.66
N GLN A 59 -14.65 -3.63 7.26
CA GLN A 59 -15.88 -4.18 7.85
C GLN A 59 -16.37 -3.34 9.03
N GLU A 60 -15.45 -2.90 9.90
CA GLU A 60 -15.75 -2.03 11.04
C GLU A 60 -16.32 -0.68 10.58
N ASN A 61 -15.73 -0.09 9.54
CA ASN A 61 -16.11 1.24 9.05
C ASN A 61 -17.37 1.23 8.18
N ALA A 62 -17.62 0.15 7.42
CA ALA A 62 -18.75 0.05 6.48
C ALA A 62 -20.12 -0.14 7.16
N LEU A 63 -20.16 -0.41 8.48
CA LEU A 63 -21.33 -0.88 9.22
C LEU A 63 -21.93 -2.17 8.60
N LEU A 64 -22.78 -2.90 9.33
CA LEU A 64 -23.16 -4.31 9.04
C LEU A 64 -23.84 -4.60 7.68
N ALA A 65 -24.00 -3.62 6.79
CA ALA A 65 -24.73 -3.75 5.53
C ALA A 65 -23.89 -4.25 4.34
N ILE A 66 -22.55 -4.22 4.42
CA ILE A 66 -21.67 -4.59 3.29
C ILE A 66 -21.02 -5.94 3.53
N ASN A 67 -21.27 -6.88 2.59
CA ASN A 67 -20.55 -8.15 2.51
C ASN A 67 -19.20 -7.92 1.82
N LEU A 68 -18.12 -7.91 2.58
CA LEU A 68 -16.77 -7.77 2.03
C LEU A 68 -16.29 -9.07 1.36
N PRO A 69 -15.61 -8.97 0.21
CA PRO A 69 -15.03 -10.13 -0.47
C PRO A 69 -14.11 -10.91 0.47
N GLU A 70 -14.09 -12.23 0.29
CA GLU A 70 -13.21 -13.10 1.07
C GLU A 70 -11.76 -12.93 0.64
N LEU A 71 -10.85 -13.00 1.61
CA LEU A 71 -9.43 -13.14 1.32
C LEU A 71 -9.12 -14.59 0.98
N PRO A 72 -8.05 -14.86 0.22
CA PRO A 72 -7.56 -16.22 0.06
C PRO A 72 -7.33 -16.83 1.45
N PRO A 73 -7.73 -18.10 1.66
CA PRO A 73 -7.78 -18.69 2.98
C PRO A 73 -6.41 -18.67 3.67
N LYS A 74 -6.42 -18.40 4.97
CA LYS A 74 -5.21 -18.47 5.78
C LYS A 74 -4.78 -19.94 5.86
N ASN A 75 -3.76 -20.30 5.09
CA ASN A 75 -3.16 -21.62 5.16
C ASN A 75 -2.13 -21.67 6.31
N PRO A 76 -2.38 -22.43 7.40
CA PRO A 76 -1.41 -22.58 8.49
C PRO A 76 -0.12 -23.29 8.04
N PHE A 77 -0.18 -24.05 6.95
CA PHE A 77 0.97 -24.73 6.32
C PHE A 77 1.41 -24.02 5.04
N PHE A 78 1.29 -22.68 5.00
CA PHE A 78 1.75 -21.91 3.85
C PHE A 78 3.27 -21.98 3.73
N SER A 79 3.76 -22.45 2.58
CA SER A 79 5.19 -22.53 2.29
C SER A 79 5.65 -21.37 1.42
N LEU A 80 6.66 -20.63 1.90
CA LEU A 80 7.32 -19.54 1.17
C LEU A 80 8.05 -20.00 -0.10
N ASN A 81 8.25 -21.30 -0.28
CA ASN A 81 8.92 -21.90 -1.44
C ASN A 81 7.93 -22.58 -2.41
N ASN A 82 6.63 -22.60 -2.08
CA ASN A 82 5.62 -23.24 -2.93
C ASN A 82 5.01 -22.23 -3.90
N ALA A 83 5.53 -22.18 -5.12
CA ALA A 83 5.08 -21.27 -6.18
C ALA A 83 3.56 -21.36 -6.44
N ARG A 84 2.94 -22.54 -6.37
CA ARG A 84 1.49 -22.69 -6.57
C ARG A 84 0.69 -21.99 -5.48
N GLN A 85 1.10 -22.14 -4.22
CA GLN A 85 0.44 -21.47 -3.09
C GLN A 85 0.64 -19.94 -3.16
N ILE A 86 1.83 -19.49 -3.54
CA ILE A 86 2.16 -18.08 -3.70
C ILE A 86 1.30 -17.43 -4.78
N THR A 87 1.21 -18.06 -5.96
CA THR A 87 0.40 -17.57 -7.08
C THR A 87 -1.09 -17.60 -6.76
N ALA A 88 -1.60 -18.67 -6.15
CA ALA A 88 -3.01 -18.74 -5.74
C ALA A 88 -3.37 -17.64 -4.73
N ARG A 89 -2.49 -17.36 -3.76
CA ARG A 89 -2.67 -16.25 -2.82
C ARG A 89 -2.62 -14.91 -3.55
N MET A 90 -1.64 -14.69 -4.44
CA MET A 90 -1.50 -13.45 -5.21
C MET A 90 -2.77 -13.14 -6.01
N GLU A 91 -3.32 -14.15 -6.68
CA GLU A 91 -4.55 -14.06 -7.46
C GLU A 91 -5.78 -13.75 -6.59
N GLY A 92 -5.91 -14.42 -5.44
CA GLY A 92 -6.97 -14.12 -4.48
C GLY A 92 -6.88 -12.70 -3.91
N LEU A 93 -5.66 -12.19 -3.68
CA LEU A 93 -5.44 -10.81 -3.23
C LEU A 93 -5.80 -9.80 -4.32
N ARG A 94 -5.50 -10.10 -5.59
CA ARG A 94 -5.92 -9.27 -6.74
C ARG A 94 -7.44 -9.19 -6.82
N HIS A 95 -8.11 -10.34 -6.82
CA HIS A 95 -9.58 -10.41 -6.87
C HIS A 95 -10.24 -9.67 -5.70
N PHE A 96 -9.71 -9.83 -4.48
CA PHE A 96 -10.18 -9.10 -3.31
C PHE A 96 -10.15 -7.57 -3.51
N LEU A 97 -9.06 -7.03 -4.06
CA LEU A 97 -8.96 -5.58 -4.32
C LEU A 97 -9.90 -5.12 -5.45
N GLU A 98 -10.04 -5.92 -6.50
CA GLU A 98 -10.96 -5.61 -7.61
C GLU A 98 -12.41 -5.50 -7.13
N GLU A 99 -12.86 -6.42 -6.28
CA GLU A 99 -14.20 -6.37 -5.70
C GLU A 99 -14.38 -5.17 -4.77
N ILE A 100 -13.37 -4.84 -3.94
CA ILE A 100 -13.42 -3.65 -3.07
C ILE A 100 -13.55 -2.37 -3.88
N MET A 101 -12.76 -2.24 -4.95
CA MET A 101 -12.71 -1.03 -5.78
C MET A 101 -13.96 -0.80 -6.61
N ARG A 102 -14.86 -1.79 -6.73
CA ARG A 102 -16.16 -1.62 -7.37
C ARG A 102 -17.20 -0.98 -6.45
N ASN A 103 -16.94 -0.89 -5.15
CA ASN A 103 -17.87 -0.36 -4.16
C ASN A 103 -17.51 1.08 -3.75
N PRO A 104 -18.30 2.10 -4.14
CA PRO A 104 -18.03 3.50 -3.80
C PRO A 104 -17.98 3.78 -2.29
N VAL A 105 -18.72 3.00 -1.48
CA VAL A 105 -18.69 3.17 -0.01
C VAL A 105 -17.31 2.79 0.53
N LEU A 106 -16.73 1.68 0.05
CA LEU A 106 -15.38 1.27 0.44
C LEU A 106 -14.31 2.21 -0.11
N LEU A 107 -14.53 2.77 -1.31
CA LEU A 107 -13.66 3.81 -1.88
C LEU A 107 -13.71 5.14 -1.12
N SER A 108 -14.64 5.35 -0.19
CA SER A 108 -14.61 6.54 0.67
C SER A 108 -13.69 6.39 1.89
N ASP A 109 -13.18 5.17 2.14
CA ASP A 109 -12.39 4.86 3.32
C ASP A 109 -10.91 5.29 3.18
N SER A 110 -10.49 6.23 4.03
CA SER A 110 -9.11 6.71 4.07
C SER A 110 -8.06 5.60 4.35
N CYS A 111 -8.41 4.55 5.09
CA CYS A 111 -7.51 3.42 5.35
C CYS A 111 -7.20 2.64 4.06
N LEU A 112 -8.18 2.49 3.17
CA LEU A 112 -7.98 1.87 1.85
C LEU A 112 -6.99 2.69 1.01
N HIS A 113 -7.14 4.01 0.96
CA HIS A 113 -6.25 4.88 0.21
C HIS A 113 -4.83 4.89 0.78
N LEU A 114 -4.68 4.95 2.09
CA LEU A 114 -3.38 4.86 2.73
C LEU A 114 -2.73 3.48 2.49
N PHE A 115 -3.50 2.40 2.53
CA PHE A 115 -3.01 1.06 2.24
C PHE A 115 -2.48 0.94 0.81
N LEU A 116 -3.17 1.50 -0.18
CA LEU A 116 -2.86 1.37 -1.61
C LEU A 116 -1.87 2.42 -2.16
N GLN A 117 -1.77 3.59 -1.52
CA GLN A 117 -1.06 4.74 -2.08
C GLN A 117 0.05 5.29 -1.17
N SER A 118 0.22 4.70 0.02
CA SER A 118 1.30 5.02 0.96
C SER A 118 2.05 3.77 1.43
N GLN A 119 3.28 3.97 1.91
CA GLN A 119 4.10 2.90 2.51
C GLN A 119 4.03 2.90 4.05
N LEU A 120 3.00 3.55 4.63
CA LEU A 120 2.77 3.57 6.07
C LEU A 120 2.48 2.16 6.60
N SER A 121 3.04 1.82 7.77
CA SER A 121 2.65 0.63 8.52
C SER A 121 1.19 0.73 8.98
N VAL A 122 0.54 -0.42 9.21
CA VAL A 122 -0.84 -0.52 9.72
C VAL A 122 -1.11 0.44 10.89
N ARG A 123 -0.25 0.44 11.91
CA ARG A 123 -0.36 1.34 13.08
C ARG A 123 -0.35 2.82 12.68
N ASN A 124 0.47 3.20 11.70
CA ASN A 124 0.54 4.57 11.22
C ASN A 124 -0.66 4.93 10.33
N ILE A 125 -1.24 3.96 9.61
CA ILE A 125 -2.48 4.17 8.85
C ILE A 125 -3.62 4.51 9.82
N GLU A 126 -3.82 3.68 10.86
CA GLU A 126 -4.86 3.92 11.88
C GLU A 126 -4.69 5.29 12.54
N ALA A 127 -3.48 5.59 13.02
CA ALA A 127 -3.20 6.87 13.66
C ALA A 127 -3.40 8.06 12.71
N CYS A 128 -3.13 7.91 11.40
CA CYS A 128 -3.37 8.97 10.42
C CYS A 128 -4.87 9.15 10.13
N ALA A 129 -5.60 8.05 9.93
CA ALA A 129 -7.05 8.07 9.69
C ALA A 129 -7.85 8.64 10.87
N GLU A 130 -7.37 8.45 12.10
CA GLU A 130 -7.97 9.00 13.33
C GLU A 130 -7.50 10.42 13.67
N GLY A 131 -6.68 11.05 12.84
CA GLY A 131 -6.17 12.40 13.09
C GLY A 131 -5.13 12.51 14.22
N ARG A 132 -4.50 11.39 14.61
CA ARG A 132 -3.44 11.35 15.65
C ARG A 132 -2.03 11.61 15.11
N LYS A 133 -1.89 12.03 13.85
CA LYS A 133 -0.61 12.39 13.21
C LYS A 133 -0.58 13.87 12.88
N ASN A 134 0.62 14.45 12.80
CA ASN A 134 0.86 15.83 12.38
C ASN A 134 0.89 15.99 10.85
N TYR A 135 0.29 15.05 10.12
CA TYR A 135 0.13 15.07 8.67
C TYR A 135 -1.20 14.43 8.31
N THR A 136 -1.80 14.93 7.22
CA THR A 136 -3.04 14.46 6.64
C THR A 136 -2.84 13.21 5.79
N VAL A 137 -3.96 12.55 5.45
CA VAL A 137 -3.99 11.41 4.51
C VAL A 137 -3.35 11.78 3.17
N THR A 138 -3.70 12.94 2.61
CA THR A 138 -3.17 13.41 1.32
C THR A 138 -1.67 13.66 1.39
N GLU A 139 -1.17 14.30 2.46
CA GLU A 139 0.27 14.52 2.65
C GLU A 139 1.04 13.20 2.78
N ALA A 140 0.50 12.22 3.52
CA ALA A 140 1.10 10.89 3.64
C ALA A 140 1.21 10.18 2.27
N ILE A 141 0.16 10.27 1.46
CA ILE A 141 0.13 9.68 0.12
C ILE A 141 1.16 10.40 -0.77
N GLN A 142 1.18 11.73 -0.80
CA GLN A 142 2.11 12.50 -1.62
C GLN A 142 3.58 12.15 -1.30
N ARG A 143 3.95 12.10 -0.02
CA ARG A 143 5.33 11.76 0.43
C ARG A 143 5.78 10.37 -0.03
N SER A 144 4.86 9.41 -0.14
CA SER A 144 5.18 8.02 -0.48
C SER A 144 5.64 7.81 -1.93
N GLY A 145 5.57 8.82 -2.81
CA GLY A 145 6.13 8.77 -4.17
C GLY A 145 7.53 9.39 -4.30
N ALA A 146 7.88 10.31 -3.40
CA ALA A 146 9.13 11.07 -3.48
C ALA A 146 10.37 10.19 -3.18
N GLN A 147 10.23 9.11 -2.42
CA GLN A 147 11.33 8.17 -2.18
C GLN A 147 11.68 7.32 -3.41
N ALA A 148 10.73 7.04 -4.31
CA ALA A 148 10.97 6.29 -5.54
C ALA A 148 11.62 7.14 -6.66
N GLN A 149 11.59 8.48 -6.55
CA GLN A 149 12.20 9.42 -7.50
C GLN A 149 13.57 9.96 -7.06
N ARG A 150 14.15 9.47 -5.96
CA ARG A 150 15.51 9.88 -5.51
C ARG A 150 16.65 9.18 -6.24
N PHE A 151 16.53 9.04 -7.56
CA PHE A 151 17.70 8.89 -8.44
C PHE A 151 17.74 10.10 -9.37
N GLY A 152 18.68 11.00 -9.10
CA GLY A 152 19.01 12.16 -9.95
C GLY A 152 18.75 13.52 -9.31
N SER A 153 19.61 13.94 -8.40
CA SER A 153 19.94 15.37 -8.18
C SER A 153 21.33 15.42 -7.54
N GLU A 154 22.19 16.24 -8.12
CA GLU A 154 23.64 16.19 -8.05
C GLU A 154 24.21 16.54 -6.67
N GLU A 155 25.39 15.97 -6.38
CA GLU A 155 26.31 16.50 -5.39
C GLU A 155 26.71 17.92 -5.80
N THR A 156 26.11 18.93 -5.17
CA THR A 156 26.70 20.27 -5.17
C THR A 156 27.48 20.41 -3.87
N SER A 157 28.76 20.06 -3.94
CA SER A 157 29.76 20.47 -2.96
C SER A 157 29.85 22.01 -2.97
N GLN A 158 29.19 22.65 -2.00
CA GLN A 158 29.52 24.02 -1.61
C GLN A 158 30.72 23.94 -0.66
N GLU A 159 31.93 23.93 -1.21
CA GLU A 159 33.08 24.48 -0.50
C GLU A 159 33.11 25.98 -0.83
N GLU A 160 32.61 26.75 0.14
CA GLU A 160 32.71 28.20 0.13
C GLU A 160 34.18 28.60 0.18
N ARG A 161 34.49 29.55 -0.70
CA ARG A 161 35.76 30.28 -0.74
C ARG A 161 35.84 31.14 0.51
N GLU A 162 36.76 30.82 1.41
CA GLU A 162 37.36 31.83 2.28
C GLU A 162 38.74 32.16 1.72
N SER A 163 38.81 33.28 1.01
CA SER A 163 40.05 33.99 0.72
C SER A 163 40.19 35.15 1.68
N ASP A 164 41.34 35.19 2.35
CA ASP A 164 42.04 36.34 2.91
C ASP A 164 41.32 37.24 3.94
N SER A 165 41.89 37.30 5.15
CA SER A 165 42.39 38.54 5.78
C SER A 165 43.22 38.25 7.04
N GLU A 166 44.47 38.71 7.01
CA GLU A 166 45.46 38.95 8.10
C GLU A 166 46.34 37.80 8.64
#